data_AF-A0A9E7B952-F1
#
_entry.id   AF-A0A9E7B952-F1
#
_cell.length_a   1.000
_cell.length_b   1.000
_cell.length_c   1.000
_cell.angle_alpha   90.00
_cell.angle_beta   90.00
_cell.angle_gamma   90.00
#
_symmetry.space_group_name_H-M   'P 1'
#
loop_
_entity.id
_entity.type
_entity.pdbx_description
1 polymer ?
#
loop_
_entity_poly.entity_id
_entity_poly.type
_entity_poly.pdbx_seq_one_letter_code
_entity_poly.pdbx_strand_id
1 'polypeptide(L)' 'GIATLSLEPSVFLEKGRLKPRATKQIVLSGKANAYATRIRWSLAKAQDTAIGVRDLARDELELND' A
#
# COMPACT_ATOMS: atom_id res chain seq x y z
N GLY A 1 4.61 13.29 17.37
CA GLY A 1 4.47 14.33 16.33
C GLY A 1 3.12 14.20 15.67
N ILE A 2 2.64 15.26 15.04
CA ILE A 2 1.35 15.26 14.33
C ILE A 2 1.59 14.71 12.93
N ALA A 3 0.72 13.81 12.48
CA ALA A 3 0.68 13.31 11.12
C ALA A 3 -0.76 13.40 10.59
N THR A 4 -0.90 13.64 9.29
CA THR A 4 -2.18 13.63 8.57
C THR A 4 -2.32 12.33 7.80
N LEU A 5 -3.51 11.74 7.86
CA LEU A 5 -3.86 10.54 7.11
C LEU A 5 -4.92 10.91 6.07
N SER A 6 -4.69 10.53 4.81
CA SER A 6 -5.67 10.74 3.74
C SER A 6 -5.73 9.56 2.79
N LEU A 7 -6.79 9.54 1.97
CA LEU A 7 -6.98 8.57 0.90
C LEU A 7 -6.94 9.33 -0.43
N GLU A 8 -5.82 9.20 -1.15
CA GLU A 8 -5.56 9.97 -2.37
C GLU A 8 -5.73 9.09 -3.62
N PRO A 9 -6.02 9.67 -4.80
CA PRO A 9 -5.92 8.96 -6.06
C PRO A 9 -4.53 8.35 -6.29
N SER A 10 -4.50 7.17 -6.93
CA SER A 10 -3.27 6.49 -7.31
C SER A 10 -3.50 5.60 -8.53
N VAL A 11 -2.47 4.86 -8.92
CA VAL A 11 -2.55 3.85 -9.97
C VAL A 11 -1.92 2.53 -9.51
N PHE A 12 -2.47 1.43 -10.00
CA PHE A 12 -1.90 0.09 -9.88
C PHE A 12 -1.48 -0.41 -11.27
N LEU A 13 -0.29 -1.02 -11.33
CA LEU A 13 0.25 -1.61 -12.53
C LEU A 13 -0.05 -3.11 -12.50
N GLU A 14 -1.02 -3.54 -13.30
CA GLU A 14 -1.39 -4.95 -13.42
C GLU A 14 -0.80 -5.55 -14.70
N LYS A 15 -0.33 -6.81 -14.61
CA LYS A 15 0.22 -7.56 -15.74
C LYS A 15 -0.83 -7.63 -16.86
N GLY A 16 -0.38 -7.45 -18.11
CA GLY A 16 -1.24 -7.54 -19.29
C GLY A 16 -2.06 -6.29 -19.61
N ARG A 17 -2.09 -5.27 -18.73
CA ARG A 17 -2.76 -4.00 -19.03
C ARG A 17 -1.76 -2.96 -19.54
N LEU A 18 -2.01 -2.46 -20.76
CA LEU A 18 -1.19 -1.41 -21.39
C LEU A 18 -1.26 -0.04 -20.69
N LYS A 19 -2.31 0.22 -19.91
CA LYS A 19 -2.51 1.48 -19.18
C LYS A 19 -2.66 1.19 -17.68
N PRO A 20 -2.14 2.04 -16.78
CA PRO A 20 -2.34 1.86 -15.34
C PRO A 20 -3.83 1.85 -14.98
N ARG A 21 -4.21 1.01 -14.00
CA ARG A 21 -5.56 0.99 -13.45
C ARG A 21 -5.68 2.07 -12.36
N ALA A 22 -6.71 2.89 -12.41
CA ALA A 22 -6.98 3.87 -11.35
C ALA A 22 -7.30 3.18 -10.02
N THR A 23 -6.67 3.64 -8.94
CA THR A 23 -6.85 3.14 -7.58
C THR A 23 -6.84 4.29 -6.57
N LYS A 24 -6.87 3.95 -5.28
CA LYS A 24 -6.62 4.89 -4.18
C LYS A 24 -5.44 4.40 -3.34
N GLN A 25 -4.74 5.32 -2.69
CA GLN A 25 -3.62 5.05 -1.80
C GLN A 25 -3.85 5.68 -0.43
N ILE A 26 -3.41 5.00 0.62
CA ILE A 26 -3.38 5.55 1.98
C ILE A 26 -2.10 6.36 2.13
N VAL A 27 -2.21 7.66 2.43
CA VAL A 27 -1.06 8.56 2.59
C VAL A 27 -0.97 9.01 4.04
N LEU A 28 0.16 8.71 4.68
CA LEU A 28 0.52 9.23 6.00
C LEU A 28 1.62 10.29 5.84
N SER A 29 1.34 11.55 6.18
CA SER A 29 2.28 12.66 6.03
C SER A 29 2.59 13.35 7.35
N GLY A 30 3.84 13.73 7.55
CA GLY A 30 4.30 14.44 8.74
C GLY A 30 5.73 14.96 8.57
N LYS A 31 6.14 15.91 9.41
CA LYS A 31 7.51 16.47 9.40
C LYS A 31 8.34 15.85 10.52
N ALA A 32 9.55 15.39 10.20
CA ALA A 32 10.50 14.81 11.14
C ALA A 32 11.79 15.64 11.13
N ASN A 33 11.82 16.72 11.94
CA ASN A 33 12.86 17.74 11.86
C ASN A 33 13.98 17.59 12.91
N ALA A 34 13.87 16.65 13.85
CA ALA A 34 14.87 16.48 14.90
C ALA A 34 15.98 15.52 14.47
N TYR A 35 17.21 15.79 14.92
CA TYR A 35 18.46 15.09 14.60
C TYR A 35 18.35 13.55 14.68
N ALA A 36 17.55 13.03 15.61
CA ALA A 36 17.22 11.61 15.69
C ALA A 36 15.70 11.42 15.93
N THR A 37 14.91 11.50 14.86
CA THR A 37 13.46 11.26 14.94
C THR A 37 13.14 9.81 14.57
N ARG A 38 12.70 9.00 15.54
CA ARG A 38 12.19 7.65 15.25
C ARG A 38 10.75 7.73 14.72
N ILE A 39 10.54 7.26 13.49
CA ILE A 39 9.22 7.16 12.88
C ILE A 39 8.69 5.73 13.06
N ARG A 40 7.44 5.60 13.52
CA ARG A 40 6.71 4.32 13.59
C ARG A 40 5.32 4.50 12.99
N TRP A 41 4.89 3.52 12.22
CA TRP A 41 3.53 3.39 11.71
C TRP A 41 3.11 1.92 11.81
N SER A 42 1.81 1.67 11.91
CA SER A 42 1.23 0.33 11.83
C SER A 42 0.07 0.36 10.86
N LEU A 43 -0.05 -0.69 10.07
CA LEU A 43 -1.20 -0.95 9.23
C LEU A 43 -1.78 -2.30 9.68
N ALA A 44 -3.05 -2.31 10.06
CA ALA A 44 -3.73 -3.48 10.57
C ALA A 44 -5.04 -3.69 9.79
N LYS A 45 -5.53 -4.93 9.79
CA LYS A 45 -6.84 -5.27 9.21
C LYS A 45 -7.95 -4.62 10.05
N ALA A 46 -9.12 -4.39 9.44
CA ALA A 46 -10.30 -3.98 10.18
C ALA A 46 -10.75 -5.11 11.12
N GLN A 47 -11.45 -4.76 12.22
CA GLN A 47 -11.80 -5.67 13.32
C GLN A 47 -12.47 -6.97 12.85
N ASP A 48 -13.34 -6.90 11.84
CA ASP A 48 -14.10 -8.06 11.33
C ASP A 48 -13.42 -8.80 10.17
N THR A 49 -12.13 -8.53 9.90
CA THR A 49 -11.46 -9.17 8.77
C THR A 49 -10.92 -10.55 9.16
N ALA A 50 -11.25 -11.57 8.37
CA ALA A 50 -10.79 -12.94 8.58
C ALA A 50 -9.27 -13.04 8.85
N ILE A 51 -8.92 -13.79 9.90
CA ILE A 51 -7.54 -14.08 10.29
C ILE A 51 -6.95 -15.05 9.26
N GLY A 52 -5.73 -14.79 8.79
CA GLY A 52 -5.00 -15.71 7.91
C GLY A 52 -5.23 -15.54 6.40
N VAL A 53 -6.02 -14.57 5.95
CA VAL A 53 -6.04 -14.20 4.52
C VAL A 53 -4.66 -13.67 4.12
N ARG A 54 -4.00 -14.40 3.22
CA ARG A 54 -2.72 -14.06 2.61
C ARG A 54 -2.90 -14.08 1.11
N ASP A 55 -2.42 -13.04 0.42
CA ASP A 55 -2.32 -13.05 -1.03
C ASP A 55 -1.15 -13.95 -1.43
N LEU A 56 -1.43 -15.26 -1.54
CA LEU A 56 -0.46 -16.27 -2.01
C LEU A 56 -0.47 -16.42 -3.53
N ALA A 57 -1.29 -15.65 -4.24
CA ALA A 57 -1.26 -15.58 -5.68
C ALA A 57 0.10 -14.99 -6.10
N ARG A 58 1.06 -15.88 -6.37
CA ARG A 58 2.26 -15.52 -7.12
C ARG A 58 1.80 -15.33 -8.55
N ASP A 59 2.10 -14.17 -9.13
CA ASP A 59 2.01 -14.01 -10.57
C ASP A 59 2.95 -15.04 -11.19
N GLU A 60 2.40 -16.15 -11.72
CA GLU A 60 3.20 -17.05 -12.54
C GLU A 60 3.74 -16.22 -13.71
N LEU A 61 5.06 -16.22 -13.84
CA LEU A 61 5.72 -15.74 -15.05
C LEU A 61 5.33 -16.74 -16.15
N GLU A 62 4.19 -16.51 -16.81
CA GLU A 62 3.94 -17.11 -18.13
C GLU A 62 5.04 -16.62 -19.08
N LEU A 63 6.14 -17.37 -19.14
CA LEU A 63 7.01 -17.40 -20.29
C LEU A 63 6.32 -18.30 -21.31
N ASN A 64 5.56 -17.68 -22.21
CA ASN A 64 5.12 -18.36 -23.41
C ASN A 64 6.18 -18.03 -24.49
N ASP A 65 6.99 -19.02 -24.83
CA ASP A 65 7.85 -19.03 -26.02
C ASP A 65 7.00 -19.13 -27.30
#